data_AF-A0A9R1WTE9-F1
#
_entry.id   AF-A0A9R1WTE9-F1
#
_cell.length_a   1.000
_cell.length_b   1.000
_cell.length_c   1.000
_cell.angle_alpha   90.00
_cell.angle_beta   90.00
_cell.angle_gamma   90.00
#
_symmetry.space_group_name_H-M   'P 1'
#
loop_
_entity.id
_entity.type
_entity.pdbx_description
1 polymer ?
#
loop_
_entity_poly.entity_id
_entity_poly.type
_entity_poly.pdbx_seq_one_letter_code
_entity_poly.pdbx_strand_id
1 'polypeptide(L)'
;MFRINHVSQIRTLQRPRHTRWSSHFKSLCSLMRLFGPSYVVFTDIPTKGSTSSQKGDAVFAVKHAMSFDFVIAFHMMKDIMGITDKLCQSLQQKSIDIMNALALVSTTKILLQKLRDEVVCFCKRSDTLVPDMNETYKYVIRTRSDNEIITTEHHY
;
A
#
# COMPACT_ATOMS: atom_id res chain seq x y z
N MET A 1 -58.15 -11.98 -3.40
CA MET A 1 -57.53 -10.95 -2.53
C MET A 1 -56.49 -11.61 -1.65
N PHE A 2 -55.22 -11.60 -2.04
CA PHE A 2 -54.10 -11.90 -1.14
C PHE A 2 -52.91 -11.01 -1.54
N ARG A 3 -52.64 -9.99 -0.71
CA ARG A 3 -51.43 -9.18 -0.73
C ARG A 3 -50.36 -9.96 0.03
N ILE A 4 -49.25 -10.29 -0.63
CA ILE A 4 -48.02 -10.66 0.08
C ILE A 4 -47.17 -9.39 0.12
N ASN A 5 -47.12 -8.76 1.29
CA ASN A 5 -46.19 -7.68 1.59
C ASN A 5 -44.80 -8.31 1.80
N HIS A 6 -43.92 -8.26 0.80
CA HIS A 6 -42.51 -8.51 1.02
C HIS A 6 -41.89 -7.27 1.66
N VAL A 7 -41.80 -7.24 2.98
CA VAL A 7 -40.91 -6.34 3.70
C VAL A 7 -39.48 -6.80 3.40
N SER A 8 -38.81 -6.15 2.45
CA SER A 8 -37.38 -6.35 2.24
C SER A 8 -36.65 -5.80 3.46
N GLN A 9 -36.20 -6.70 4.33
CA GLN A 9 -35.38 -6.36 5.49
C GLN A 9 -34.05 -5.79 4.98
N ILE A 10 -33.93 -4.45 4.94
CA ILE A 10 -32.69 -3.75 4.64
C ILE A 10 -31.75 -3.96 5.83
N ARG A 11 -31.04 -5.09 5.85
CA ARG A 11 -29.82 -5.21 6.63
C ARG A 11 -28.71 -4.50 5.85
N THR A 12 -28.34 -3.31 6.32
CA THR A 12 -27.07 -2.66 5.99
C THR A 12 -25.92 -3.47 6.60
N LEU A 13 -25.69 -4.68 6.08
CA LEU A 13 -24.41 -5.35 6.30
C LEU A 13 -23.40 -4.68 5.39
N GLN A 14 -22.53 -3.86 5.99
CA GLN A 14 -21.33 -3.37 5.34
C GLN A 14 -20.61 -4.57 4.72
N ARG A 15 -20.42 -4.54 3.39
CA ARG A 15 -19.85 -5.68 2.66
C ARG A 15 -18.46 -6.02 3.25
N PRO A 16 -18.10 -7.30 3.42
CA PRO A 16 -16.80 -7.71 3.98
C PRO A 16 -15.56 -7.14 3.26
N ARG A 17 -15.72 -6.64 2.02
CA ARG A 17 -14.66 -5.99 1.23
C ARG A 17 -14.30 -4.59 1.74
N HIS A 18 -15.18 -3.96 2.51
CA HIS A 18 -15.04 -2.60 3.03
C HIS A 18 -14.03 -2.46 4.18
N THR A 19 -13.59 -3.59 4.78
CA THR A 19 -12.74 -3.57 5.98
C THR A 19 -11.27 -3.72 5.65
N ARG A 20 -10.85 -4.68 4.83
CA ARG A 20 -9.41 -4.97 4.67
C ARG A 20 -8.64 -3.81 4.04
N TRP A 21 -8.91 -3.40 2.80
CA TRP A 21 -8.10 -2.36 2.17
C TRP A 21 -8.19 -0.99 2.82
N SER A 22 -9.40 -0.56 3.15
CA SER A 22 -9.62 0.72 3.85
C SER A 22 -9.02 0.71 5.26
N SER A 23 -9.01 -0.41 5.98
CA SER A 23 -8.34 -0.48 7.30
C SER A 23 -6.82 -0.41 7.16
N HIS A 24 -6.23 -1.11 6.20
CA HIS A 24 -4.80 -1.01 5.95
C HIS A 24 -4.41 0.43 5.59
N PHE A 25 -5.19 1.12 4.74
CA PHE A 25 -4.93 2.51 4.40
C PHE A 25 -5.05 3.45 5.62
N LYS A 26 -6.05 3.23 6.48
CA LYS A 26 -6.19 3.97 7.75
C LYS A 26 -5.03 3.72 8.71
N SER A 27 -4.55 2.47 8.81
CA SER A 27 -3.38 2.12 9.62
C SER A 27 -2.13 2.80 9.09
N LEU A 28 -1.93 2.80 7.77
CA LEU A 28 -0.82 3.50 7.11
C LEU A 28 -0.86 5.01 7.39
N CYS A 29 -2.01 5.65 7.22
CA CYS A 29 -2.20 7.06 7.53
C CYS A 29 -1.96 7.37 9.02
N SER A 30 -2.38 6.46 9.91
CA SER A 30 -2.15 6.59 11.34
C SER A 30 -0.67 6.49 11.68
N LEU A 31 0.07 5.58 11.06
CA LEU A 31 1.51 5.45 11.22
C LEU A 31 2.24 6.71 10.74
N MET A 32 1.87 7.28 9.57
CA MET A 32 2.40 8.57 9.12
C MET A 32 2.16 9.69 10.14
N ARG A 33 0.94 9.79 10.67
CA ARG A 33 0.57 10.80 11.67
C ARG A 33 1.37 10.65 12.96
N LEU A 34 1.64 9.41 13.36
CA LEU A 34 2.39 9.09 14.57
C LEU A 34 3.90 9.11 14.38
N PHE A 35 4.41 9.29 13.16
CA PHE A 35 5.84 9.22 12.87
C PHE A 35 6.66 10.21 13.71
N GLY A 36 6.24 11.49 13.77
CA GLY A 36 6.93 12.51 14.56
C GLY A 36 7.00 12.18 16.06
N PRO A 37 5.86 11.93 16.73
CA PRO A 37 5.86 11.51 18.14
C PRO A 37 6.66 10.22 18.40
N SER A 38 6.51 9.20 17.55
CA SER A 38 7.24 7.94 17.67
C SER A 38 8.74 8.13 17.46
N TYR A 39 9.15 9.02 16.55
CA TYR A 39 10.55 9.35 16.32
C TYR A 39 11.20 9.89 17.59
N VAL A 40 10.58 10.87 18.26
CA VAL A 40 11.07 11.44 19.52
C VAL A 40 11.26 10.35 20.58
N VAL A 41 10.26 9.48 20.74
CA VAL A 41 10.34 8.36 21.69
C VAL A 41 11.47 7.40 21.32
N PHE A 42 11.59 7.02 20.05
CA PHE A 42 12.64 6.10 19.61
C PHE A 42 14.04 6.70 19.68
N THR A 43 14.20 8.02 19.56
CA THR A 43 15.51 8.69 19.77
C THR A 43 15.88 8.80 21.25
N ASP A 44 14.90 8.76 22.16
CA ASP A 44 15.12 8.80 23.60
C ASP A 44 15.51 7.45 24.22
N ILE A 45 14.96 6.35 23.69
CA ILE A 45 15.21 4.98 24.19
C ILE A 45 16.71 4.59 24.22
N PRO A 46 17.56 4.96 23.25
CA PRO A 46 18.99 4.67 23.31
C PRO A 46 19.67 5.17 24.60
N THR A 47 19.20 6.30 25.14
CA THR A 47 19.73 6.89 26.37
C THR A 47 18.97 6.41 27.62
N LYS A 48 17.64 6.30 27.55
CA LYS A 48 16.75 6.02 28.69
C LYS A 48 16.31 4.56 28.83
N GLY A 49 16.59 3.70 27.85
CA GLY A 49 16.12 2.32 27.78
C GLY A 49 16.72 1.43 28.87
N SER A 50 15.94 0.47 29.34
CA SER A 50 16.33 -0.42 30.45
C SER A 50 17.27 -1.53 30.01
N THR A 51 17.11 -2.05 28.77
CA THR A 51 17.92 -3.16 28.25
C THR A 51 18.72 -2.77 27.01
N SER A 52 19.83 -3.45 26.77
CA SER A 52 20.64 -3.29 25.56
C SER A 52 19.86 -3.62 24.29
N SER A 53 18.97 -4.63 24.34
CA SER A 53 18.09 -4.99 23.23
C SER A 53 17.14 -3.84 22.86
N GLN A 54 16.44 -3.26 23.83
CA GLN A 54 15.52 -2.14 23.59
C GLN A 54 16.24 -0.94 22.94
N LYS A 55 17.46 -0.66 23.40
CA LYS A 55 18.32 0.39 22.82
C LYS A 55 18.69 0.08 21.37
N GLY A 56 19.12 -1.15 21.09
CA GLY A 56 19.45 -1.62 19.75
C GLY A 56 18.27 -1.56 18.79
N ASP A 57 17.11 -2.07 19.22
CA ASP A 57 15.87 -2.09 18.43
C ASP A 57 15.40 -0.68 18.09
N ALA A 58 15.45 0.26 19.05
CA ALA A 58 15.08 1.64 18.81
C ALA A 58 16.02 2.34 17.80
N VAL A 59 17.34 2.14 17.91
CA VAL A 59 18.31 2.68 16.94
C VAL A 59 18.06 2.08 15.55
N PHE A 60 17.85 0.77 15.48
CA PHE A 60 17.58 0.08 14.22
C PHE A 60 16.28 0.60 13.58
N ALA A 61 15.20 0.70 14.35
CA ALA A 61 13.91 1.18 13.88
C ALA A 61 14.01 2.60 13.32
N VAL A 62 14.68 3.53 14.02
CA VAL A 62 14.88 4.90 13.51
C VAL A 62 15.71 4.90 12.23
N LYS A 63 16.83 4.16 12.20
CA LYS A 63 17.68 4.08 11.00
C LYS A 63 16.91 3.51 9.81
N HIS A 64 16.15 2.46 10.02
CA HIS A 64 15.36 1.82 8.96
C HIS A 64 14.22 2.73 8.51
N ALA A 65 13.47 3.33 9.44
CA ALA A 65 12.33 4.19 9.10
C ALA A 65 12.74 5.52 8.46
N MET A 66 14.00 5.95 8.65
CA MET A 66 14.61 7.10 7.97
C MET A 66 15.40 6.71 6.72
N SER A 67 15.49 5.41 6.39
CA SER A 67 16.15 4.98 5.17
C SER A 67 15.38 5.46 3.95
N PHE A 68 16.12 5.80 2.89
CA PHE A 68 15.56 6.25 1.63
C PHE A 68 14.53 5.25 1.07
N ASP A 69 14.89 3.97 1.05
CA ASP A 69 14.04 2.89 0.54
C ASP A 69 12.72 2.80 1.30
N PHE A 70 12.77 2.87 2.64
CA PHE A 70 11.57 2.83 3.46
C PHE A 70 10.70 4.06 3.20
N VAL A 71 11.27 5.27 3.22
CA VAL A 71 10.51 6.52 3.03
C VAL A 71 9.80 6.53 1.69
N ILE A 72 10.48 6.15 0.60
CA ILE A 72 9.88 6.11 -0.73
C ILE A 72 8.82 5.03 -0.81
N ALA A 73 9.10 3.81 -0.35
CA ALA A 73 8.11 2.73 -0.32
C ALA A 73 6.86 3.14 0.48
N PHE A 74 7.05 3.83 1.60
CA PHE A 74 5.97 4.30 2.46
C PHE A 74 5.10 5.36 1.79
N HIS A 75 5.71 6.33 1.09
CA HIS A 75 4.99 7.33 0.29
C HIS A 75 4.25 6.68 -0.90
N MET A 76 4.90 5.77 -1.63
CA MET A 76 4.26 5.04 -2.75
C MET A 76 3.06 4.22 -2.27
N MET A 77 3.20 3.49 -1.17
CA MET A 77 2.09 2.74 -0.57
C MET A 77 0.92 3.66 -0.23
N LYS A 78 1.19 4.83 0.35
CA LYS A 78 0.14 5.80 0.70
C LYS A 78 -0.64 6.24 -0.52
N ASP A 79 0.04 6.61 -1.60
CA ASP A 79 -0.62 7.15 -2.77
C ASP A 79 -1.39 6.06 -3.54
N ILE A 80 -0.79 4.87 -3.73
CA ILE A 80 -1.47 3.72 -4.36
C ILE A 80 -2.70 3.33 -3.55
N MET A 81 -2.57 3.18 -2.23
CA MET A 81 -3.70 2.81 -1.37
C MET A 81 -4.75 3.91 -1.33
N GLY A 82 -4.37 5.18 -1.31
CA GLY A 82 -5.32 6.30 -1.34
C GLY A 82 -6.12 6.38 -2.65
N ILE A 83 -5.47 6.12 -3.79
CA ILE A 83 -6.13 6.07 -5.11
C ILE A 83 -7.09 4.87 -5.16
N THR A 84 -6.61 3.68 -4.79
CA THR A 84 -7.41 2.45 -4.85
C THR A 84 -8.53 2.41 -3.82
N ASP A 85 -8.35 3.00 -2.64
CA ASP A 85 -9.41 3.14 -1.63
C ASP A 85 -10.54 4.05 -2.12
N LYS A 86 -10.21 5.19 -2.75
CA LYS A 86 -11.22 6.07 -3.39
C LYS A 86 -12.01 5.32 -4.46
N LEU A 87 -11.33 4.60 -5.36
CA LEU A 87 -11.99 3.78 -6.36
C LEU A 87 -12.92 2.74 -5.70
N CYS A 88 -12.41 2.03 -4.68
CA CYS A 88 -13.18 1.03 -3.94
C CYS A 88 -14.44 1.63 -3.31
N GLN A 89 -14.34 2.80 -2.69
CA GLN A 89 -15.47 3.50 -2.07
C GLN A 89 -16.50 3.91 -3.13
N SER A 90 -16.07 4.51 -4.24
CA SER A 90 -16.95 4.95 -5.31
C SER A 90 -17.68 3.78 -5.99
N LEU A 91 -16.99 2.67 -6.29
CA LEU A 91 -17.60 1.48 -6.89
C LEU A 91 -18.55 0.74 -5.94
N GLN A 92 -18.43 0.95 -4.63
CA GLN A 92 -19.31 0.33 -3.64
C GLN A 92 -20.61 1.13 -3.40
N GLN A 93 -20.76 2.30 -4.02
CA GLN A 93 -22.01 3.05 -3.95
C GLN A 93 -23.16 2.26 -4.55
N LYS A 94 -24.31 2.27 -3.87
CA LYS A 94 -25.46 1.38 -4.15
C LYS A 94 -26.06 1.55 -5.55
N SER A 95 -25.80 2.66 -6.23
CA SER A 95 -26.47 3.09 -7.46
C SER A 95 -25.49 3.56 -8.55
N ILE A 96 -24.30 2.98 -8.63
CA ILE A 96 -23.37 3.32 -9.72
C ILE A 96 -23.79 2.64 -11.03
N ASP A 97 -23.91 3.40 -12.12
CA ASP A 97 -24.10 2.85 -13.46
C ASP A 97 -22.76 2.49 -14.13
N ILE A 98 -22.85 1.70 -15.20
CA ILE A 98 -21.67 1.15 -15.87
C ILE A 98 -20.78 2.23 -16.50
N MET A 99 -21.35 3.32 -17.02
CA MET A 99 -20.58 4.39 -17.65
C MET A 99 -19.77 5.15 -16.59
N ASN A 100 -20.40 5.46 -15.46
CA ASN A 100 -19.72 6.08 -14.33
C ASN A 100 -18.66 5.16 -13.72
N ALA A 101 -18.92 3.85 -13.60
CA ALA A 101 -17.91 2.89 -13.14
C ALA A 101 -16.69 2.84 -14.09
N LEU A 102 -16.90 2.82 -15.41
CA LEU A 102 -15.83 2.85 -16.40
C LEU A 102 -15.01 4.14 -16.33
N ALA A 103 -15.68 5.29 -16.16
CA ALA A 103 -15.01 6.57 -15.99
C ALA A 103 -14.11 6.60 -14.75
N LEU A 104 -14.57 6.03 -13.62
CA LEU A 104 -13.76 5.91 -12.39
C LEU A 104 -12.54 5.02 -12.59
N VAL A 105 -12.70 3.88 -13.27
CA VAL A 105 -11.59 2.96 -13.56
C VAL A 105 -10.57 3.64 -14.47
N SER A 106 -11.01 4.33 -15.52
CA SER A 106 -10.14 5.09 -16.42
C SER A 106 -9.37 6.18 -15.68
N THR A 107 -10.06 6.95 -14.84
CA THR A 107 -9.44 7.99 -14.00
C THR A 107 -8.39 7.39 -13.05
N THR A 108 -8.72 6.27 -12.41
CA THR A 108 -7.81 5.57 -11.49
C THR A 108 -6.56 5.08 -12.22
N LYS A 109 -6.72 4.52 -13.43
CA LYS A 109 -5.59 4.11 -14.27
C LYS A 109 -4.67 5.28 -14.59
N ILE A 110 -5.23 6.44 -14.96
CA ILE A 110 -4.44 7.64 -15.24
C ILE A 110 -3.65 8.11 -14.01
N LEU A 111 -4.28 8.11 -12.83
CA LEU A 111 -3.61 8.50 -11.58
C LEU A 111 -2.46 7.56 -11.22
N LEU A 112 -2.66 6.25 -11.35
CA LEU A 112 -1.61 5.25 -11.09
C LEU A 112 -0.46 5.35 -12.10
N GLN A 113 -0.77 5.62 -13.38
CA GLN A 113 0.26 5.83 -14.39
C GLN A 113 1.10 7.07 -14.09
N LYS A 114 0.46 8.19 -13.72
CA LYS A 114 1.17 9.41 -13.33
C LYS A 114 2.10 9.17 -12.15
N LEU A 115 1.62 8.48 -11.10
CA LEU A 115 2.43 8.12 -9.95
C LEU A 115 3.64 7.26 -10.35
N ARG A 116 3.43 6.26 -11.23
CA ARG A 116 4.52 5.44 -11.78
C ARG A 116 5.54 6.29 -12.52
N ASP A 117 5.10 7.20 -13.38
CA ASP A 117 6.01 8.01 -14.20
C ASP A 117 6.79 9.01 -13.34
N GLU A 118 6.18 9.57 -12.28
CA GLU A 118 6.85 10.39 -11.27
C GLU A 118 7.94 9.60 -10.53
N VAL A 119 7.65 8.38 -10.07
CA VAL A 119 8.63 7.50 -9.42
C VAL A 119 9.77 7.16 -10.36
N VAL A 120 9.49 6.82 -11.62
CA VAL A 120 10.53 6.53 -12.62
C VAL A 120 11.41 7.76 -12.88
N CYS A 121 10.81 8.94 -13.00
CA CYS A 121 11.56 10.19 -13.16
C CYS A 121 12.43 10.49 -11.95
N PHE A 122 11.91 10.26 -10.75
CA PHE A 122 12.64 10.43 -9.51
C PHE A 122 13.85 9.49 -9.45
N CYS A 123 13.66 8.18 -9.66
CA CYS A 123 14.74 7.19 -9.62
C CYS A 123 15.85 7.49 -10.64
N LYS A 124 15.48 7.91 -11.87
CA LYS A 124 16.45 8.34 -12.89
C LYS A 124 17.27 9.55 -12.46
N ARG A 125 16.68 10.46 -11.67
CA ARG A 125 17.37 11.67 -11.17
C ARG A 125 18.24 11.38 -9.94
N SER A 126 17.88 10.37 -9.15
CA SER A 126 18.59 9.99 -7.93
C SER A 126 19.62 8.87 -8.14
N ASP A 127 19.98 8.55 -9.40
CA ASP A 127 20.83 7.41 -9.79
C ASP A 127 20.41 6.08 -9.13
N THR A 128 19.12 5.95 -8.85
CA THR A 128 18.54 4.75 -8.23
C THR A 128 18.07 3.82 -9.34
N LEU A 129 18.43 2.54 -9.24
CA LEU A 129 18.11 1.54 -10.24
C LEU A 129 16.58 1.35 -10.32
N VAL A 130 15.99 1.66 -11.46
CA VAL A 130 14.58 1.34 -11.73
C VAL A 130 14.53 -0.16 -12.01
N PRO A 131 13.81 -0.96 -11.21
CA PRO A 131 13.68 -2.39 -11.47
C PRO A 131 13.05 -2.61 -12.84
N ASP A 132 13.73 -3.35 -13.71
CA ASP A 132 13.14 -3.81 -14.97
C ASP A 132 12.30 -5.06 -14.68
N MET A 133 10.98 -4.92 -14.76
CA MET A 133 10.05 -6.01 -14.47
C MET A 133 10.10 -7.13 -15.53
N ASN A 134 10.75 -6.89 -16.67
CA ASN A 134 11.02 -7.89 -17.70
C ASN A 134 12.34 -8.65 -17.46
N GLU A 135 13.16 -8.22 -16.51
CA GLU A 135 14.38 -8.95 -16.17
C GLU A 135 14.05 -10.28 -15.51
N THR A 136 14.90 -11.28 -15.78
CA THR A 136 14.81 -12.58 -15.15
C THR A 136 14.99 -12.44 -13.64
N TYR A 137 14.00 -12.89 -12.88
CA TYR A 137 14.04 -12.93 -11.43
C TYR A 137 15.11 -13.93 -10.96
N LYS A 138 16.17 -13.45 -10.32
CA LYS A 138 17.24 -14.31 -9.78
C LYS A 138 16.97 -14.64 -8.32
N TYR A 139 16.64 -15.90 -8.05
CA TYR A 139 16.52 -16.42 -6.70
C TYR A 139 17.89 -16.34 -5.98
N VAL A 140 17.98 -15.56 -4.90
CA VAL A 140 19.22 -15.43 -4.09
C VAL A 140 19.44 -16.66 -3.17
N ILE A 141 18.42 -17.53 -3.03
CA ILE A 141 18.48 -18.71 -2.16
C ILE A 141 18.50 -20.00 -3.00
N ARG A 142 19.46 -20.88 -2.71
CA ARG A 142 19.86 -22.06 -3.49
C ARG A 142 18.75 -23.08 -3.83
N THR A 143 18.79 -23.49 -5.11
CA THR A 143 18.60 -24.83 -5.73
C THR A 143 17.23 -25.37 -6.19
N ARG A 144 17.31 -25.92 -7.43
CA ARG A 144 16.48 -26.94 -8.14
C ARG A 144 15.27 -26.48 -8.95
N SER A 145 15.50 -25.69 -10.00
CA SER A 145 15.01 -25.96 -11.38
C SER A 145 15.50 -24.82 -12.28
N ASP A 146 16.56 -25.04 -13.06
CA ASP A 146 17.15 -24.04 -13.96
C ASP A 146 16.33 -23.79 -15.25
N ASN A 147 15.08 -24.27 -15.32
CA ASN A 147 14.33 -24.32 -16.58
C ASN A 147 13.14 -23.37 -16.67
N GLU A 148 12.79 -22.62 -15.63
CA GLU A 148 11.77 -21.57 -15.72
C GLU A 148 12.41 -20.19 -15.57
N ILE A 149 12.56 -19.51 -16.72
CA ILE A 149 12.87 -18.08 -16.76
C ILE A 149 11.63 -17.34 -16.29
N ILE A 150 11.52 -17.10 -14.98
CA ILE A 150 10.45 -16.29 -14.40
C ILE A 150 10.91 -14.83 -14.47
N THR A 151 10.15 -13.98 -15.15
CA THR A 151 10.37 -12.52 -15.13
C THR A 151 10.01 -11.96 -13.75
N THR A 152 10.59 -10.82 -13.37
CA THR A 152 10.24 -10.11 -12.13
C THR A 152 8.75 -9.81 -12.03
N GLU A 153 8.07 -9.47 -13.14
CA GLU A 153 6.62 -9.26 -13.18
C GLU A 153 5.82 -10.50 -12.74
N HIS A 154 6.17 -11.68 -13.24
CA HIS A 154 5.44 -12.92 -12.93
C HIS A 154 5.63 -13.40 -11.49
N HIS A 155 6.68 -12.94 -10.80
CA HIS A 155 6.96 -13.32 -9.42
C HIS A 155 6.16 -12.49 -8.40
N TYR A 156 5.86 -11.23 -8.70
CA TYR A 156 5.23 -10.27 -7.78
C TYR A 156 3.74 -10.02 -8.11
#